data_AF-A0A923JP84-F1
#
_entry.id   AF-A0A923JP84-F1
#
_cell.length_a   1.000
_cell.length_b   1.000
_cell.length_c   1.000
_cell.angle_alpha   90.00
_cell.angle_beta   90.00
_cell.angle_gamma   90.00
#
_symmetry.space_group_name_H-M   'P 1'
#
loop_
_entity.id
_entity.type
_entity.pdbx_description
1 polymer ?
#
loop_
_entity_poly.entity_id
_entity_poly.type
_entity_poly.pdbx_seq_one_letter_code
_entity_poly.pdbx_strand_id
1 'polypeptide(L)'
;MSDLVKVTLIKAVDLPAHISEMDRATREWTDEAARGECAWICSDCCYTFNDGMPDKCEHGLQQCTDIINRDKLRAMEEGNEKF
;
A
#
# COMPACT_ATOMS: atom_id res chain seq x y z
N MET A 1 32.87 3.90 0.19
CA MET A 1 31.68 4.25 1.02
C MET A 1 30.86 2.98 1.17
N SER A 2 31.00 2.27 2.30
CA SER A 2 30.40 0.94 2.51
C SER A 2 29.65 0.89 3.85
N ASP A 3 28.85 1.92 4.13
CA ASP A 3 27.94 1.96 5.28
C ASP A 3 26.51 1.61 4.85
N LEU A 4 26.34 0.67 3.91
CA LEU A 4 25.14 0.66 3.05
C LEU A 4 24.02 -0.29 3.45
N VAL A 5 24.16 -1.12 4.48
CA VAL A 5 23.05 -2.01 4.90
C VAL A 5 23.01 -2.17 6.42
N LYS A 6 21.90 -1.71 7.03
CA LYS A 6 21.56 -2.04 8.42
C LYS A 6 20.73 -3.32 8.42
N VAL A 7 21.24 -4.38 9.03
CA VAL A 7 20.53 -5.65 9.18
C VAL A 7 19.91 -5.72 10.57
N THR A 8 18.61 -6.02 10.64
CA THR A 8 17.90 -6.26 11.90
C THR A 8 17.74 -7.77 12.08
N LEU A 9 18.26 -8.31 13.17
CA LEU A 9 18.12 -9.73 13.51
C LEU A 9 16.79 -9.94 14.26
N ILE A 10 15.90 -10.73 13.68
CA ILE A 10 14.61 -11.10 14.26
C ILE A 10 14.70 -12.57 14.69
N LYS A 11 14.25 -12.90 15.90
CA LYS A 11 14.19 -14.31 16.33
C LYS A 11 13.10 -15.02 15.52
N ALA A 12 13.33 -16.29 15.17
CA ALA A 12 12.37 -17.06 14.37
C ALA A 12 10.96 -17.10 14.98
N VAL A 13 10.84 -17.12 16.31
CA VAL A 13 9.55 -17.09 17.02
C VAL A 13 8.79 -15.77 16.85
N ASP A 14 9.50 -14.67 16.60
CA ASP A 14 8.92 -13.33 16.45
C ASP A 14 8.61 -12.99 14.98
N LEU A 15 9.10 -13.80 14.03
CA LEU A 15 8.93 -13.56 12.59
C LEU A 15 7.45 -13.46 12.15
N PRO A 16 6.53 -14.35 12.57
CA PRO A 16 5.13 -14.24 12.17
C PRO A 16 4.50 -12.91 12.61
N ALA A 17 4.80 -12.45 13.83
CA ALA A 17 4.30 -11.18 14.33
C ALA A 17 4.84 -10.00 13.51
N HIS A 18 6.13 -10.02 13.14
CA HIS A 18 6.72 -8.97 12.30
C HIS A 18 6.10 -8.92 10.90
N ILE A 19 5.82 -10.08 10.28
CA ILE A 19 5.15 -10.14 8.97
C ILE A 19 3.74 -9.55 9.07
N SER A 20 2.96 -9.92 10.10
CA SER A 20 1.62 -9.37 10.30
C SER A 20 1.62 -7.84 10.47
N GLU A 21 2.62 -7.29 11.19
CA GLU A 21 2.74 -5.84 11.34
C GLU A 21 3.16 -5.15 10.04
N MET A 22 4.01 -5.77 9.22
CA MET A 22 4.33 -5.27 7.88
C MET A 22 3.11 -5.27 6.95
N ASP A 23 2.31 -6.33 7.00
CA ASP A 23 1.06 -6.42 6.23
C ASP A 23 0.09 -5.31 6.66
N ARG A 24 -0.04 -5.07 7.96
CA ARG A 24 -0.85 -3.97 8.51
C ARG A 24 -0.36 -2.61 8.02
N ALA A 25 0.93 -2.32 8.18
CA ALA A 25 1.52 -1.05 7.77
C ALA A 25 1.36 -0.80 6.25
N THR A 26 1.46 -1.86 5.43
CA THR A 26 1.27 -1.75 3.98
C THR A 26 -0.18 -1.45 3.60
N ARG A 27 -1.14 -2.04 4.32
CA ARG A 27 -2.56 -1.74 4.15
C ARG A 27 -2.87 -0.30 4.52
N GLU A 28 -2.42 0.15 5.69
CA GLU A 28 -2.59 1.53 6.16
C GLU A 28 -2.05 2.53 5.13
N TRP A 29 -0.82 2.32 4.62
CA TRP A 29 -0.25 3.13 3.55
C TRP A 29 -1.10 3.11 2.26
N THR A 30 -1.66 1.96 1.89
CA THR A 30 -2.52 1.84 0.71
C THR A 30 -3.81 2.63 0.89
N ASP A 31 -4.39 2.61 2.08
CA ASP A 31 -5.63 3.31 2.40
C ASP A 31 -5.41 4.84 2.47
N GLU A 32 -4.27 5.29 3.02
CA GLU A 32 -3.82 6.70 2.94
C GLU A 32 -3.63 7.17 1.49
N ALA A 33 -2.92 6.38 0.68
CA ALA A 33 -2.72 6.64 -0.73
C ALA A 33 -4.06 6.72 -1.50
N ALA A 34 -5.00 5.83 -1.18
CA ALA A 34 -6.34 5.80 -1.77
C ALA A 34 -7.15 7.07 -1.47
N ARG A 35 -6.94 7.68 -0.29
CA ARG A 35 -7.51 8.97 0.13
C ARG A 35 -6.74 10.19 -0.41
N GLY A 36 -5.60 9.99 -1.09
CA GLY A 36 -4.76 11.08 -1.60
C GLY A 36 -3.87 11.73 -0.54
N GLU A 37 -3.58 11.02 0.56
CA GLU A 37 -2.84 11.56 1.71
C GLU A 37 -1.32 11.35 1.59
N CYS A 38 -0.89 10.38 0.76
CA CYS A 38 0.52 10.08 0.52
C CYS A 38 0.75 9.55 -0.90
N ALA A 39 2.02 9.48 -1.33
CA ALA A 39 2.37 8.92 -2.63
C ALA A 39 2.04 7.42 -2.70
N TRP A 40 1.68 6.96 -3.89
CA TRP A 40 1.32 5.58 -4.16
C TRP A 40 2.22 4.97 -5.24
N ILE A 41 2.56 3.70 -5.10
CA ILE A 41 3.15 2.91 -6.18
C ILE A 41 2.22 1.77 -6.54
N CYS A 42 1.88 1.67 -7.82
CA CYS A 42 1.05 0.56 -8.29
C CYS A 42 1.80 -0.76 -8.16
N SER A 43 1.21 -1.75 -7.50
CA SER A 43 1.82 -3.07 -7.29
C SER A 43 1.95 -3.93 -8.55
N ASP A 44 1.31 -3.50 -9.64
CA ASP A 44 1.32 -4.22 -10.92
C ASP A 44 2.23 -3.52 -11.95
N CYS A 45 1.93 -2.27 -12.33
CA CYS A 45 2.75 -1.54 -13.31
C CYS A 45 3.96 -0.81 -12.71
N CYS A 46 4.14 -0.84 -11.38
CA CYS A 46 5.25 -0.20 -10.65
C CYS A 46 5.39 1.32 -10.87
N TYR A 47 4.39 1.98 -11.45
CA TYR A 47 4.42 3.42 -11.63
C TYR A 47 4.13 4.14 -10.32
N THR A 48 4.86 5.23 -10.10
CA THR A 48 4.75 6.06 -8.89
C THR A 48 3.86 7.25 -9.16
N PHE A 49 2.86 7.43 -8.31
CA PHE A 49 1.94 8.55 -8.29
C PHE A 49 2.21 9.38 -7.04
N ASN A 50 2.85 10.53 -7.19
CA ASN A 50 3.28 11.35 -6.05
C ASN A 50 2.11 11.99 -5.28
N ASP A 51 0.98 12.21 -5.96
CA ASP A 51 -0.21 12.87 -5.42
C ASP A 51 -1.27 11.87 -4.91
N GLY A 52 -0.89 10.59 -4.75
CA GLY A 52 -1.76 9.52 -4.30
C GLY A 52 -2.35 8.66 -5.42
N MET A 53 -3.20 7.72 -5.03
CA MET A 53 -3.77 6.73 -5.94
C MET A 53 -4.71 7.41 -6.96
N PRO A 54 -4.47 7.28 -8.28
CA PRO A 54 -5.30 7.91 -9.30
C PRO A 54 -6.67 7.23 -9.38
N ASP A 55 -7.63 7.77 -10.14
CA ASP A 55 -8.94 7.13 -10.34
C ASP A 55 -8.90 5.98 -11.36
N LYS A 56 -7.85 5.92 -12.18
CA LYS A 56 -7.60 4.86 -13.17
C LYS A 56 -6.12 4.82 -13.53
N CYS A 57 -5.67 3.71 -14.10
CA CYS A 57 -4.28 3.59 -14.55
C CYS A 57 -3.97 4.57 -15.71
N GLU A 58 -2.91 5.38 -15.58
CA GLU A 58 -2.46 6.31 -16.62
C GLU A 58 -2.00 5.60 -17.91
N HIS A 59 -1.59 4.34 -17.79
CA HIS A 59 -1.19 3.52 -18.94
C HIS A 59 -2.36 2.79 -19.61
N GLY A 60 -3.59 2.93 -19.10
CA GLY A 60 -4.77 2.25 -19.64
C GLY A 60 -4.82 0.74 -19.37
N LEU A 61 -4.07 0.25 -18.38
CA LEU A 61 -4.07 -1.18 -18.00
C LEU A 61 -5.29 -1.50 -17.13
N GLN A 62 -6.11 -2.46 -17.57
CA GLN A 62 -7.35 -2.82 -16.86
C GLN A 62 -7.07 -3.39 -15.48
N GLN A 63 -6.10 -4.31 -15.36
CA GLN A 63 -5.73 -4.92 -14.08
C GLN A 63 -5.32 -3.88 -13.03
N CYS A 64 -4.48 -2.91 -13.40
CA CYS A 64 -4.12 -1.78 -12.54
C CYS A 64 -5.35 -0.96 -12.14
N THR A 65 -6.29 -0.74 -13.06
CA THR A 65 -7.53 0.00 -12.80
C THR A 65 -8.45 -0.76 -11.83
N ASP A 66 -8.51 -2.09 -11.93
CA ASP A 66 -9.26 -2.93 -11.01
C ASP A 66 -8.66 -2.90 -9.58
N ILE A 67 -7.33 -2.90 -9.47
CA ILE A 67 -6.61 -2.71 -8.20
C ILE A 67 -6.98 -1.36 -7.57
N ILE A 68 -6.87 -0.27 -8.34
CA ILE A 68 -7.22 1.09 -7.91
C ILE A 68 -8.65 1.14 -7.37
N ASN A 69 -9.61 0.63 -8.15
CA ASN A 69 -11.01 0.65 -7.76
C ASN A 69 -11.27 -0.13 -6.48
N ARG A 70 -10.69 -1.33 -6.34
CA ARG A 70 -10.80 -2.14 -5.13
C ARG A 70 -10.27 -1.40 -3.91
N ASP A 71 -9.07 -0.83 -4.01
CA ASP A 71 -8.40 -0.20 -2.87
C ASP A 71 -9.08 1.11 -2.47
N LYS A 72 -9.56 1.91 -3.45
CA LYS A 72 -10.40 3.08 -3.16
C LYS A 72 -11.73 2.72 -2.50
N LEU A 73 -12.41 1.67 -2.97
CA LEU A 73 -13.65 1.21 -2.34
C LEU A 73 -13.40 0.78 -0.88
N ARG A 74 -12.37 -0.02 -0.64
CA ARG A 74 -11.99 -0.45 0.71
C ARG A 74 -11.71 0.74 1.64
N ALA A 75 -10.91 1.71 1.19
CA ALA A 75 -10.56 2.88 2.00
C ALA A 75 -11.78 3.77 2.33
N MET A 76 -12.85 3.74 1.51
CA MET A 76 -14.11 4.42 1.79
C MET A 76 -15.00 3.65 2.78
N GLU A 77 -14.89 2.33 2.84
CA GLU A 77 -15.65 1.48 3.78
C GLU A 77 -15.12 1.61 5.22
N GLU A 78 -13.81 1.78 5.43
CA GLU A 78 -13.13 1.90 6.74
C GLU A 78 -13.48 3.20 7.54
N GLY A 79 -14.52 3.93 7.17
CA GLY A 79 -15.10 5.04 7.94
C GLY A 79 -16.64 5.03 8.04
N ASN A 80 -17.29 4.00 7.49
CA ASN A 80 -18.73 3.91 7.31
C ASN A 80 -19.36 2.71 8.06
N GLU A 81 -18.61 2.10 8.97
CA GLU A 81 -19.14 1.10 9.91
C GLU A 81 -20.16 1.77 10.83
N LYS A 82 -21.45 1.68 10.45
CA LYS A 82 -22.57 2.02 11.32
C LYS A 82 -22.58 1.04 12.50
N PHE A 83 -22.39 1.56 13.71
CA PHE A 83 -22.86 0.92 14.94
C PHE A 83 -24.40 0.89 14.98
#